data_AF-A0A2E5X7N1-F1
#
_entry.id   AF-A0A2E5X7N1-F1
#
_cell.length_a   1.000
_cell.length_b   1.000
_cell.length_c   1.000
_cell.angle_alpha   90.00
_cell.angle_beta   90.00
_cell.angle_gamma   90.00
#
_symmetry.space_group_name_H-M   'P 1'
#
loop_
_entity.id
_entity.type
_entity.pdbx_description
1 polymer ?
#
loop_
_entity_poly.entity_id
_entity_poly.type
_entity_poly.pdbx_seq_one_letter_code
_entity_poly.pdbx_strand_id
1 'polypeptide(L)'
;MGQKTAGGVGVSLSWAIVLIWFGANLLSQALYLGFNGEPYDANQILIGLGVWYWVCIVIELIIWLIFGSLIVRKFTLNVGKNPVPDGA
;
A
#
# COMPACT_ATOMS: atom_id res chain seq x y z
N MET A 1 -25.60 -13.61 -24.54
CA MET A 1 -25.07 -14.12 -23.25
C MET A 1 -23.93 -13.19 -22.84
N GLY A 2 -24.26 -12.10 -22.13
CA GLY A 2 -23.37 -10.95 -21.93
C GLY A 2 -22.44 -11.13 -20.74
N GLN A 3 -21.15 -10.78 -20.95
CA GLN A 3 -20.06 -10.83 -19.98
C GLN A 3 -20.45 -10.24 -18.62
N LYS A 4 -20.21 -11.01 -17.55
CA LYS A 4 -20.38 -10.54 -16.18
C LYS A 4 -19.21 -9.63 -15.80
N THR A 5 -19.57 -8.51 -15.20
CA THR A 5 -18.78 -7.42 -14.68
C THR A 5 -17.77 -7.85 -13.61
N ALA A 6 -16.58 -8.29 -14.02
CA ALA A 6 -15.48 -8.61 -13.10
C ALA A 6 -14.78 -7.37 -12.49
N GLY A 7 -15.09 -6.16 -12.96
CA GLY A 7 -14.34 -4.94 -12.62
C GLY A 7 -14.59 -4.35 -11.22
N GLY A 8 -15.73 -4.64 -10.58
CA GLY A 8 -16.10 -4.01 -9.31
C GLY A 8 -15.52 -4.70 -8.06
N VAL A 9 -15.48 -6.04 -8.07
CA VAL A 9 -15.07 -6.84 -6.90
C VAL A 9 -13.56 -6.77 -6.66
N GLY A 10 -12.75 -6.79 -7.73
CA GLY A 10 -11.28 -6.72 -7.61
C GLY A 10 -10.78 -5.41 -7.00
N VAL A 11 -11.43 -4.28 -7.33
CA VAL A 11 -11.08 -2.96 -6.75
C VAL A 11 -11.49 -2.89 -5.28
N SER A 12 -12.66 -3.40 -4.91
CA SER A 12 -13.12 -3.43 -3.51
C SER A 12 -12.23 -4.32 -2.63
N LEU A 13 -11.83 -5.50 -3.12
CA LEU A 13 -10.94 -6.40 -2.39
C LEU A 13 -9.52 -5.82 -2.23
N SER A 14 -8.98 -5.17 -3.28
CA SER A 14 -7.66 -4.54 -3.20
C SER A 14 -7.62 -3.44 -2.14
N TRP A 15 -8.66 -2.62 -2.05
CA TRP A 15 -8.76 -1.60 -1.01
C TRP A 15 -8.99 -2.18 0.39
N ALA A 16 -9.76 -3.27 0.51
CA ALA A 16 -9.91 -3.98 1.78
C ALA A 16 -8.57 -4.51 2.29
N ILE A 17 -7.73 -5.07 1.42
CA ILE A 17 -6.37 -5.52 1.78
C ILE A 17 -5.52 -4.35 2.28
N VAL A 18 -5.55 -3.20 1.60
CA VAL A 18 -4.79 -2.00 2.03
C VAL A 18 -5.26 -1.51 3.40
N LEU A 19 -6.58 -1.46 3.64
CA LEU A 19 -7.15 -1.01 4.91
C LEU A 19 -6.84 -1.99 6.05
N ILE A 20 -6.90 -3.30 5.79
CA ILE A 20 -6.52 -4.32 6.77
C ILE A 20 -5.04 -4.20 7.11
N TRP A 21 -4.18 -4.08 6.10
CA TRP A 21 -2.74 -3.91 6.30
C TRP A 21 -2.44 -2.63 7.11
N PHE A 22 -3.02 -1.50 6.72
CA PHE A 22 -2.84 -0.22 7.43
C PHE A 22 -3.35 -0.28 8.87
N GLY A 23 -4.56 -0.82 9.09
CA GLY A 23 -5.16 -0.98 10.40
C GLY A 23 -4.36 -1.92 11.31
N ALA A 24 -3.84 -3.02 10.79
CA ALA A 24 -2.98 -3.94 11.53
C ALA A 24 -1.67 -3.27 11.98
N ASN A 25 -1.05 -2.44 11.12
CA ASN A 25 0.14 -1.68 11.49
C ASN A 25 -0.14 -0.66 12.59
N LEU A 26 -1.24 0.10 12.50
CA LEU A 26 -1.65 1.05 13.54
C LEU A 26 -1.97 0.35 14.87
N LEU A 27 -2.71 -0.76 14.83
CA LEU A 27 -3.06 -1.52 16.03
C LEU A 27 -1.81 -2.10 16.72
N SER A 28 -0.87 -2.64 15.95
CA SER A 28 0.41 -3.13 16.46
C SER A 28 1.17 -2.01 17.20
N GLN A 29 1.26 -0.83 16.59
CA GLN A 29 1.93 0.32 17.18
C GLN A 29 1.22 0.82 18.46
N ALA A 30 -0.11 0.87 18.46
CA ALA A 30 -0.91 1.27 19.63
C ALA A 30 -0.77 0.29 20.80
N LEU A 31 -0.78 -1.02 20.52
CA LEU A 31 -0.56 -2.05 21.55
C LEU A 31 0.86 -1.96 22.14
N TYR A 32 1.88 -1.79 21.30
CA TYR A 32 3.25 -1.63 21.77
C TYR A 32 3.41 -0.38 22.66
N LEU A 33 2.84 0.75 22.25
CA LEU A 33 2.85 1.99 23.04
C LEU A 33 2.10 1.82 24.37
N GLY A 34 0.99 1.08 24.37
CA GLY A 34 0.23 0.78 25.58
C GLY A 34 1.01 -0.04 26.61
N PHE A 35 1.91 -0.93 26.17
CA PHE A 35 2.74 -1.75 27.07
C PHE A 35 4.07 -1.11 27.46
N ASN A 36 4.75 -0.44 26.53
CA ASN A 36 6.11 0.07 26.73
C ASN A 36 6.14 1.55 27.10
N GLY A 37 5.03 2.29 26.93
CA GLY A 37 4.95 3.73 27.21
C GLY A 37 5.68 4.63 26.20
N GLU A 38 6.39 4.03 25.26
CA GLU A 38 7.11 4.70 24.18
C GLU A 38 6.64 4.19 22.80
N PRO A 39 6.67 5.04 21.76
CA PRO A 39 6.28 4.62 20.43
C PRO A 39 7.24 3.57 19.89
N TYR A 40 6.74 2.79 18.92
CA TYR A 40 7.50 1.72 18.28
C TYR A 40 8.80 2.26 17.69
N ASP A 41 9.94 1.95 18.32
CA ASP A 41 11.24 2.30 17.79
C ASP A 41 11.62 1.28 16.72
N ALA A 42 11.25 1.62 15.48
CA ALA A 42 11.56 0.81 14.32
C ALA A 42 13.07 0.53 14.22
N ASN A 43 13.93 1.50 14.56
CA ASN A 43 15.37 1.32 14.47
C ASN A 43 15.89 0.31 15.50
N GLN A 44 15.37 0.31 16.73
CA GLN A 44 15.76 -0.67 17.75
C GLN A 44 15.40 -2.10 17.34
N ILE A 45 14.20 -2.29 16.78
CA ILE A 45 13.72 -3.61 16.35
C ILE A 45 14.50 -4.07 15.13
N LEU A 46 14.74 -3.16 14.19
CA LEU A 46 15.52 -3.40 12.97
C LEU A 46 17.00 -3.73 13.30
N ILE A 47 17.63 -3.01 14.23
CA ILE A 47 18.98 -3.30 14.71
C ILE A 47 19.02 -4.63 15.47
N GLY A 48 17.96 -4.96 16.22
CA GLY A 48 17.80 -6.24 16.91
C GLY A 48 17.76 -7.46 15.99
N LEU A 49 17.40 -7.30 14.70
CA LEU A 49 17.46 -8.36 13.69
C LEU A 49 18.88 -8.64 13.15
N GLY A 50 19.86 -7.79 13.48
CA GLY A 50 21.23 -7.92 12.98
C GLY A 50 21.30 -7.83 11.45
N VAL A 51 21.96 -8.80 10.79
CA VAL A 51 22.15 -8.80 9.32
C VAL A 51 20.84 -8.88 8.54
N TRP A 52 19.79 -9.46 9.12
CA TRP A 52 18.48 -9.62 8.50
C TRP A 52 17.75 -8.30 8.28
N TYR A 53 18.15 -7.25 9.00
CA TYR A 53 17.71 -5.87 8.79
C TYR A 53 17.74 -5.46 7.31
N TRP A 54 18.86 -5.68 6.64
CA TRP A 54 19.08 -5.26 5.26
C TRP A 54 18.15 -5.98 4.29
N VAL A 55 17.79 -7.23 4.60
CA VAL A 55 16.84 -8.02 3.80
C VAL A 55 15.44 -7.41 3.90
N CYS A 56 15.00 -7.03 5.11
CA CYS A 56 13.71 -6.38 5.32
C CYS A 56 13.62 -5.05 4.57
N ILE A 57 14.65 -4.22 4.63
CA ILE A 57 14.71 -2.94 3.91
C ILE A 57 14.63 -3.13 2.39
N VAL A 58 15.34 -4.11 1.83
CA VAL A 58 15.28 -4.40 0.40
C VAL A 58 13.87 -4.84 -0.02
N ILE A 59 13.23 -5.71 0.76
CA ILE A 59 11.84 -6.15 0.49
C ILE A 59 10.88 -4.96 0.54
N GLU A 60 11.02 -4.09 1.54
CA GLU A 60 10.17 -2.91 1.69
C GLU A 60 10.32 -1.96 0.49
N LEU A 61 11.56 -1.68 0.06
CA LEU A 61 11.81 -0.86 -1.13
C LEU A 61 11.17 -1.46 -2.40
N ILE A 62 11.23 -2.78 -2.58
CA ILE A 62 10.58 -3.46 -3.71
C ILE A 62 9.06 -3.26 -3.66
N ILE A 63 8.44 -3.43 -2.49
CA ILE A 63 6.98 -3.23 -2.32
C ILE A 63 6.62 -1.78 -2.65
N TRP A 64 7.38 -0.80 -2.17
CA TRP A 64 7.14 0.62 -2.46
C TRP A 64 7.28 0.96 -3.94
N LEU A 65 8.26 0.38 -4.65
CA LEU A 65 8.41 0.56 -6.09
C LEU A 65 7.23 -0.03 -6.88
N ILE A 66 6.77 -1.22 -6.50
CA ILE A 66 5.61 -1.85 -7.12
C ILE A 66 4.36 -1.01 -6.86
N PHE A 67 4.09 -0.66 -5.60
CA PHE A 67 2.92 0.12 -5.22
C PHE A 67 2.89 1.49 -5.88
N GLY A 68 4.02 2.21 -5.86
CA GLY A 68 4.18 3.50 -6.53
C GLY A 68 3.93 3.41 -8.04
N SER A 69 4.46 2.37 -8.71
CA SER A 69 4.24 2.17 -10.14
C SER A 69 2.76 1.89 -10.49
N LEU A 70 2.04 1.15 -9.64
CA LEU A 70 0.61 0.87 -9.83
C LEU A 70 -0.24 2.12 -9.64
N ILE A 71 0.10 2.96 -8.66
CA ILE A 71 -0.56 4.24 -8.44
C ILE A 71 -0.35 5.17 -9.65
N VAL A 72 0.91 5.34 -10.09
CA VAL A 72 1.24 6.21 -11.23
C VAL A 72 0.47 5.77 -12.48
N ARG A 73 0.47 4.47 -12.80
CA ARG A 73 -0.30 3.94 -13.94
C ARG A 73 -1.79 4.26 -13.84
N LYS A 74 -2.39 4.15 -12.66
CA LYS A 74 -3.80 4.46 -12.43
C LYS A 74 -4.11 5.94 -12.69
N PHE A 75 -3.21 6.86 -12.31
CA PHE A 75 -3.41 8.29 -12.53
C PHE A 75 -3.11 8.72 -13.97
N THR A 76 -2.06 8.19 -14.61
CA THR A 76 -1.71 8.54 -15.99
C THR A 76 -2.78 8.09 -17.00
N LEU A 77 -3.43 6.94 -16.78
CA LEU A 77 -4.52 6.45 -17.66
C LEU A 77 -5.80 7.28 -17.57
N ASN A 78 -6.04 7.98 -16.45
CA ASN A 78 -7.21 8.83 -16.28
C ASN A 78 -7.06 10.19 -16.96
N VAL A 79 -5.83 10.68 -17.16
CA VAL A 79 -5.56 11.97 -17.83
C VAL A 79 -5.82 11.89 -19.35
N GLY A 80 -5.62 10.73 -19.97
CA GLY A 80 -5.80 10.55 -21.43
C GLY A 80 -7.26 10.35 -21.90
N LYS A 81 -8.24 10.33 -21.00
CA LYS A 81 -9.66 10.05 -21.32
C LYS A 81 -10.58 11.27 -21.33
N ASN A 82 -10.04 12.49 -21.31
CA ASN A 82 -10.84 13.67 -21.62
C ASN A 82 -10.88 13.84 -23.14
N PRO A 83 -11.98 13.47 -23.83
CA PRO A 83 -12.14 13.87 -25.21
C PRO A 83 -12.10 15.39 -25.26
N VAL A 84 -11.22 15.94 -26.10
CA VAL A 84 -11.31 17.34 -26.51
C VAL A 84 -12.73 17.53 -27.04
N PRO A 85 -13.52 18.49 -26.51
CA PRO A 85 -14.82 18.77 -27.07
C PRO A 85 -14.61 19.23 -28.51
N ASP A 86 -14.99 18.37 -29.46
CA ASP A 86 -15.09 18.71 -30.88
C ASP A 86 -16.20 19.76 -31.01
N GLY A 87 -15.81 21.03 -30.88
CA GLY A 87 -16.69 22.17 -31.02
C GLY A 87 -16.03 23.25 -31.87
N ALA A 88 -16.20 23.14 -33.19
CA ALA A 88 -16.31 24.25 -34.15
C ALA A 88 -16.69 23.68 -35.53
#